data_AF-A0T2U4-F1
#
_entry.id   AF-A0T2U4-F1
#
_cell.length_a   1.000
_cell.length_b   1.000
_cell.length_c   1.000
_cell.angle_alpha   90.00
_cell.angle_beta   90.00
_cell.angle_gamma   90.00
#
_symmetry.space_group_name_H-M   'P 1'
#
loop_
_entity.id
_entity.type
_entity.pdbx_description
1 polymer ?
#
loop_
_entity_poly.entity_id
_entity_poly.type
_entity_poly.pdbx_seq_one_letter_code
_entity_poly.pdbx_strand_id
1 'polypeptide(L)' 'RGYRNINDIEVNMSDPLFTKQWYLINTGQADGTPGLDLNVAEAWQLGYTGKGVTIAIMDDG' A
#
# COMPACT_ATOMS: atom_id res chain seq x y z
N ARG A 1 -1.73 -3.49 18.96
CA ARG A 1 -1.71 -3.91 17.55
C ARG A 1 -0.26 -3.75 17.11
N GLY A 2 0.45 -4.84 16.82
CA GLY A 2 1.87 -4.78 16.45
C GLY A 2 2.03 -4.10 15.10
N TYR A 3 3.02 -3.22 14.98
CA TYR A 3 3.33 -2.53 13.73
C TYR A 3 3.81 -3.56 12.69
N ARG A 4 3.20 -3.58 11.49
CA ARG A 4 3.52 -4.53 10.43
C ARG A 4 4.92 -4.26 9.87
N ASN A 5 5.76 -5.29 9.73
CA ASN A 5 7.01 -5.18 8.99
C ASN A 5 6.72 -5.31 7.49
N ILE A 6 7.43 -4.56 6.65
CA ILE A 6 7.28 -4.66 5.20
C ILE A 6 7.63 -6.05 4.67
N ASN A 7 8.53 -6.77 5.35
CA ASN A 7 8.93 -8.12 4.99
C ASN A 7 7.84 -9.18 5.32
N ASP A 8 6.86 -8.83 6.15
CA ASP A 8 5.75 -9.73 6.53
C ASP A 8 4.57 -9.62 5.54
N ILE A 9 4.67 -8.73 4.55
CA ILE A 9 3.66 -8.54 3.53
C ILE A 9 4.00 -9.48 2.37
N GLU A 10 3.25 -10.57 2.28
CA GLU A 10 3.30 -11.52 1.17
C GLU A 10 2.70 -10.95 -0.13
N VAL A 11 3.14 -9.76 -0.52
CA VAL A 11 2.88 -9.18 -1.84
C VAL A 11 4.24 -8.83 -2.43
N ASN A 12 4.60 -9.51 -3.52
CA ASN A 12 5.87 -9.28 -4.19
C ASN A 12 5.82 -7.91 -4.90
N MET A 13 6.29 -6.89 -4.19
CA MET A 13 6.40 -5.53 -4.71
C MET A 13 7.82 -5.28 -5.20
N SER A 14 8.02 -5.36 -6.51
CA SER A 14 9.31 -5.14 -7.17
C SER A 14 9.60 -3.68 -7.50
N ASP A 15 8.65 -2.77 -7.26
CA ASP A 15 8.83 -1.33 -7.47
C ASP A 15 9.90 -0.78 -6.51
N PRO A 16 11.04 -0.24 -7.01
CA PRO A 16 12.11 0.30 -6.17
C PRO A 16 11.68 1.44 -5.25
N LEU A 17 10.56 2.12 -5.55
CA LEU A 17 10.02 3.23 -4.77
C LEU A 17 8.92 2.80 -3.80
N PHE A 18 8.52 1.52 -3.77
CA PHE A 18 7.44 1.04 -2.90
C PHE A 18 7.66 1.38 -1.43
N THR A 19 8.90 1.29 -0.95
CA THR A 19 9.26 1.61 0.45
C THR A 19 8.98 3.07 0.82
N LYS A 20 8.85 3.97 -0.17
CA LYS A 20 8.53 5.39 0.02
C LYS A 20 7.03 5.68 0.00
N GLN A 21 6.20 4.73 -0.44
CA GLN A 21 4.74 4.90 -0.57
C GLN A 21 4.04 4.62 0.77
N TRP A 22 4.22 5.52 1.74
CA TRP A 22 3.66 5.39 3.09
C TRP A 22 2.15 5.19 3.14
N TYR A 23 1.41 5.74 2.17
CA TYR A 23 -0.05 5.63 2.12
C TYR A 23 -0.51 4.19 1.83
N LEU A 24 0.34 3.35 1.24
CA LEU A 24 0.05 1.93 1.03
C LEU A 24 0.39 1.13 2.28
N ILE A 25 1.63 1.30 2.78
CA ILE A 25 2.16 0.62 3.97
C ILE A 25 3.04 1.60 4.74
N ASN A 26 2.59 1.98 5.94
CA ASN A 26 3.28 2.93 6.79
C ASN A 26 4.05 2.19 7.89
N THR A 27 5.37 2.13 7.72
CA THR A 27 6.31 1.59 8.71
C THR A 27 6.97 2.68 9.57
N GLY A 28 6.52 3.93 9.43
CA GLY A 28 7.17 5.10 10.03
C GLY A 28 8.32 5.66 9.18
N GLN A 29 8.42 5.29 7.90
CA GLN A 29 9.53 5.62 7.01
C GLN A 29 9.71 7.11 6.69
N ALA A 30 8.73 7.94 7.06
CA ALA A 30 8.70 9.38 6.82
C ALA A 30 8.36 10.15 8.11
N ASP A 31 8.88 9.68 9.25
CA ASP A 31 8.66 10.25 10.59
C ASP A 31 7.17 10.29 11.01
N GLY A 32 6.34 9.48 10.36
CA GLY A 32 4.91 9.33 10.65
C GLY A 32 4.62 8.30 11.74
N THR A 33 3.36 8.26 12.20
CA THR A 33 2.90 7.18 13.09
C THR A 33 2.70 5.89 12.29
N PRO A 34 3.43 4.80 12.59
CA PRO A 34 3.31 3.58 11.80
C PRO A 34 1.89 2.97 11.87
N GLY A 35 1.44 2.34 10.79
CA GLY A 35 0.11 1.78 10.64
C GLY A 35 -1.01 2.79 10.34
N LEU A 36 -0.71 4.09 10.25
CA LEU A 36 -1.62 5.08 9.64
C LEU A 36 -1.44 5.06 8.12
N ASP A 37 -2.06 4.08 7.48
CA ASP A 37 -2.08 3.85 6.03
C ASP A 37 -3.47 3.37 5.56
N LEU A 38 -3.62 3.08 4.27
CA LEU A 38 -4.88 2.59 3.69
C LEU A 38 -5.19 1.12 4.05
N ASN A 39 -4.30 0.40 4.73
CA ASN A 39 -4.43 -1.00 5.09
C ASN A 39 -4.77 -1.93 3.90
N VAL A 40 -4.19 -1.66 2.73
CA VAL A 40 -4.53 -2.34 1.46
C VAL A 40 -3.88 -3.72 1.27
N ALA A 41 -2.82 -4.03 2.02
CA ALA A 41 -2.09 -5.30 1.88
C ALA A 41 -2.96 -6.55 2.03
N GLU A 42 -3.92 -6.53 2.96
CA GLU A 42 -4.83 -7.67 3.19
C GLU A 42 -5.75 -7.90 1.99
N ALA A 43 -6.23 -6.83 1.35
CA ALA A 43 -7.03 -6.93 0.14
C ALA A 43 -6.22 -7.54 -1.02
N TRP A 44 -4.95 -7.17 -1.15
CA TRP A 44 -4.05 -7.74 -2.15
C TRP A 44 -3.72 -9.21 -1.88
N GLN A 45 -3.53 -9.61 -0.62
CA GLN A 45 -3.36 -11.02 -0.24
C GLN A 45 -4.58 -11.87 -0.61
N LEU A 46 -5.78 -11.29 -0.53
CA LEU A 46 -7.03 -11.91 -1.00
C LEU A 46 -7.21 -11.85 -2.52
N GLY A 47 -6.26 -11.26 -3.26
CA GLY A 47 -6.27 -11.16 -4.72
C GLY A 47 -7.13 -10.01 -5.29
N TYR A 48 -7.63 -9.10 -4.45
CA TYR A 48 -8.37 -7.94 -4.93
C TYR A 48 -7.43 -6.89 -5.50
N THR A 49 -7.58 -6.56 -6.78
CA THR A 49 -6.70 -5.62 -7.49
C THR A 49 -7.43 -4.43 -8.10
N GLY A 50 -8.75 -4.39 -8.01
CA GLY A 50 -9.60 -3.44 -8.76
C GLY A 50 -9.87 -3.86 -10.21
N LYS A 51 -9.39 -5.03 -10.66
CA LYS A 51 -9.70 -5.58 -11.99
C LYS A 51 -11.22 -5.63 -12.22
N GLY A 52 -11.67 -5.02 -13.31
CA GLY A 52 -13.09 -4.94 -13.68
C GLY A 52 -13.83 -3.71 -13.17
N VAL A 53 -13.17 -2.84 -12.38
CA VAL A 53 -13.70 -1.54 -11.94
C VAL A 53 -13.24 -0.45 -12.92
N THR A 54 -14.15 0.43 -13.32
CA THR A 54 -13.84 1.62 -14.13
C THR A 54 -13.78 2.86 -13.23
N ILE A 55 -12.68 3.61 -13.33
CA ILE A 55 -12.46 4.87 -12.60
C ILE A 55 -12.28 5.96 -13.65
N ALA A 56 -13.00 7.08 -13.51
CA ALA A 56 -12.79 8.28 -14.32
C ALA A 56 -11.97 9.29 -13.51
N ILE A 57 -10.87 9.77 -14.09
CA ILE A 57 -10.04 10.85 -13.54
C ILE A 57 -10.15 12.02 -14.51
N MET A 58 -10.65 13.16 -14.02
CA MET A 58 -10.73 14.40 -14.78
C MET A 58 -9.61 15.31 -14.30
N ASP A 59 -8.53 15.38 -15.09
CA ASP A 59 -7.30 16.10 -14.79
C ASP A 59 -6.83 16.90 -16.02
N ASP A 60 -5.72 17.63 -15.91
CA ASP A 60 -5.13 18.41 -17.02
C ASP A 60 -4.41 17.54 -18.08
N GLY A 61 -3.98 16.34 -17.70
CA GLY A 61 -3.41 15.32 -18.60
C GLY A 61 -2.00 14.90 -18.22
#